data_AF-A0A354NYB6-F1
#
_entry.id   AF-A0A354NYB6-F1
#
_cell.length_a   1.000
_cell.length_b   1.000
_cell.length_c   1.000
_cell.angle_alpha   90.00
_cell.angle_beta   90.00
_cell.angle_gamma   90.00
#
_symmetry.space_group_name_H-M   'P 1'
#
loop_
_entity.id
_entity.type
_entity.pdbx_description
1 polymer ?
#
loop_
_entity_poly.entity_id
_entity_poly.type
_entity_poly.pdbx_seq_one_letter_code
_entity_poly.pdbx_strand_id
1 'polypeptide(L)' 'QGIEVVRVFDQELPRIMAPGSELNQVWMNLLDNSIDALGNKGTIIISTRQEDGNIVVEIPDNGSGIPQEIQ' A
#
# COMPACT_ATOMS: atom_id res chain seq x y z
N GLN A 1 3.18 8.05 16.62
CA GLN A 1 1.73 8.35 16.79
C GLN A 1 1.45 9.60 15.98
N GLY A 2 0.65 9.49 14.92
CA GLY A 2 0.38 10.59 13.99
C GLY A 2 0.02 10.14 12.57
N ILE A 3 0.40 8.91 12.20
CA ILE A 3 -0.02 8.26 10.95
C ILE A 3 -1.28 7.43 11.22
N GLU A 4 -2.33 7.71 10.46
CA GLU A 4 -3.57 6.94 10.39
C GLU A 4 -3.46 5.88 9.29
N VAL A 5 -3.99 4.68 9.55
CA VAL A 5 -4.03 3.60 8.56
C VAL A 5 -5.47 3.23 8.30
N VAL A 6 -5.93 3.48 7.07
CA VAL A 6 -7.26 3.14 6.59
C VAL A 6 -7.18 1.85 5.77
N ARG A 7 -8.11 0.92 5.98
CA ARG A 7 -8.13 -0.37 5.27
C ARG A 7 -9.45 -0.52 4.51
N VAL A 8 -9.37 -0.75 3.21
CA VAL A 8 -10.52 -0.90 2.32
C VAL A 8 -10.33 -2.19 1.53
N PHE A 9 -10.66 -3.31 2.16
CA PHE A 9 -10.48 -4.63 1.57
C PHE A 9 -11.77 -5.13 0.93
N ASP A 10 -11.72 -5.41 -0.36
CA ASP A 10 -12.76 -6.17 -1.04
C ASP A 10 -12.87 -7.57 -0.42
N GLN A 11 -14.04 -7.86 0.14
CA GLN A 11 -14.33 -9.11 0.87
C GLN A 11 -14.62 -10.29 -0.06
N GLU A 12 -14.86 -10.02 -1.35
CA GLU A 12 -15.21 -11.02 -2.35
C GLU A 12 -14.00 -11.48 -3.18
N LEU A 13 -12.79 -11.08 -2.78
CA LEU A 13 -11.57 -11.45 -3.50
C LEU A 13 -11.35 -12.97 -3.49
N PRO A 14 -11.01 -13.56 -4.66
CA PRO A 14 -10.68 -14.97 -4.72
C PRO A 14 -9.36 -15.24 -3.99
N ARG A 15 -9.20 -16.46 -3.49
CA ARG A 15 -7.90 -16.92 -3.02
C ARG A 15 -6.97 -17.10 -4.22
N ILE A 16 -5.72 -16.68 -4.06
CA ILE A 16 -4.66 -16.85 -5.05
C ILE A 16 -3.53 -17.72 -4.50
N MET A 17 -2.77 -18.33 -5.39
CA MET A 17 -1.48 -18.93 -5.07
C MET A 17 -0.38 -17.94 -5.39
N ALA A 18 0.42 -17.57 -4.39
CA ALA A 18 1.54 -16.66 -4.56
C ALA A 18 2.63 -16.95 -3.50
N PRO A 19 3.88 -16.51 -3.74
CA PRO A 19 4.94 -16.56 -2.72
C PRO A 19 4.64 -15.56 -1.59
N GLY A 20 3.94 -16.01 -0.54
CA GLY A 20 3.48 -15.14 0.55
C GLY A 20 4.59 -14.39 1.28
N SER A 21 5.78 -14.99 1.42
CA SER A 21 6.96 -14.33 2.01
C SER A 21 7.49 -13.17 1.17
N GLU A 22 7.49 -13.31 -0.16
CA GLU A 22 7.94 -12.25 -1.07
C GLU A 22 6.93 -11.10 -1.08
N LEU A 23 5.63 -11.42 -1.09
CA LEU A 23 4.58 -10.40 -0.95
C LEU A 23 4.70 -9.62 0.36
N ASN A 24 4.94 -10.30 1.49
CA ASN A 24 5.17 -9.62 2.77
C ASN A 24 6.35 -8.63 2.70
N GLN A 25 7.43 -8.99 2.02
CA GLN A 25 8.56 -8.09 1.83
C GLN A 25 8.20 -6.88 0.97
N VAL A 26 7.44 -7.08 -0.11
CA VAL A 26 6.94 -5.98 -0.95
C VAL A 26 6.06 -5.03 -0.12
N TRP A 27 5.14 -5.57 0.70
CA TRP A 27 4.27 -4.75 1.55
C TRP A 27 5.06 -3.94 2.58
N MET A 28 6.05 -4.56 3.23
CA MET A 28 6.92 -3.86 4.19
C MET A 28 7.67 -2.72 3.53
N ASN A 29 8.28 -2.95 2.37
CA ASN A 29 9.02 -1.91 1.65
C ASN A 29 8.12 -0.72 1.26
N LEU A 30 6.89 -0.98 0.80
CA LEU A 30 5.94 0.08 0.45
C LEU A 30 5.47 0.86 1.69
N LEU A 31 5.19 0.16 2.79
CA LEU A 31 4.78 0.80 4.04
C LEU A 31 5.91 1.66 4.65
N ASP A 32 7.15 1.16 4.62
CA ASP A 32 8.32 1.91 5.09
C ASP A 32 8.51 3.19 4.27
N ASN A 33 8.43 3.09 2.93
CA ASN A 33 8.50 4.24 2.03
C ASN A 33 7.39 5.27 2.31
N SER A 34 6.15 4.81 2.53
CA SER A 34 5.04 5.72 2.87
C SER A 34 5.26 6.37 4.24
N ILE A 35 5.75 5.65 5.25
CA ILE A 35 6.06 6.23 6.57
C ILE A 35 7.12 7.33 6.44
N ASP A 36 8.17 7.07 5.67
CA ASP A 36 9.23 8.06 5.41
C ASP A 36 8.68 9.32 4.71
N ALA A 37 7.79 9.15 3.73
CA ALA A 37 7.16 10.24 3.00
C ALA A 37 6.18 11.08 3.85
N LEU A 38 5.57 10.48 4.88
CA LEU A 38 4.61 11.14 5.77
C LEU A 38 5.27 11.88 6.94
N GLY A 39 6.49 11.47 7.33
CA GLY A 39 7.18 12.00 8.50
C GLY A 39 6.37 11.78 9.78
N ASN A 40 5.94 12.86 10.44
CA ASN A 40 5.32 12.78 11.77
C ASN A 40 3.80 12.56 11.76
N LYS A 41 3.11 12.82 10.63
CA LYS A 41 1.64 12.75 10.54
C LYS A 41 1.17 12.47 9.11
N GLY A 42 0.02 11.81 8.98
CA GLY A 42 -0.66 11.66 7.70
C GLY A 42 -1.48 10.39 7.63
N THR A 43 -1.79 9.93 6.42
CA THR A 43 -2.69 8.80 6.19
C THR A 43 -2.11 7.86 5.15
N ILE A 44 -2.11 6.57 5.46
CA ILE A 44 -1.88 5.49 4.50
C ILE A 44 -3.22 4.77 4.31
N ILE A 45 -3.64 4.58 3.07
CA ILE A 45 -4.79 3.74 2.73
C ILE A 45 -4.24 2.44 2.18
N ILE A 46 -4.76 1.30 2.61
CA ILE A 46 -4.47 -0.01 2.02
C ILE A 46 -5.76 -0.52 1.43
N SER A 47 -5.82 -0.65 0.10
CA SER A 47 -7.01 -1.11 -0.61
C SER A 47 -6.72 -2.33 -1.46
N THR A 48 -7.74 -3.18 -1.59
CA THR A 48 -7.71 -4.32 -2.51
C THR A 48 -8.97 -4.33 -3.35
N ARG A 49 -8.83 -4.62 -4.65
CA ARG A 49 -9.97 -4.77 -5.58
C ARG A 49 -9.67 -5.83 -6.64
N GLN A 50 -10.71 -6.34 -7.27
CA GLN A 50 -10.58 -7.09 -8.53
C GLN A 50 -10.65 -6.12 -9.72
N GLU A 51 -9.71 -6.24 -10.66
CA GLU A 51 -9.66 -5.42 -11.87
C GLU A 51 -9.07 -6.24 -13.03
N ASP A 52 -9.79 -6.31 -14.16
CA ASP A 52 -9.37 -7.02 -15.38
C ASP A 52 -8.84 -8.45 -15.15
N GLY A 53 -9.52 -9.20 -14.25
CA GLY A 53 -9.15 -10.57 -13.91
C GLY A 53 -7.97 -10.71 -12.95
N ASN A 54 -7.40 -9.59 -12.48
CA ASN A 54 -6.32 -9.55 -11.50
C ASN A 54 -6.82 -9.07 -10.14
N ILE A 55 -6.03 -9.33 -9.10
CA ILE A 55 -6.17 -8.66 -7.81
C ILE A 55 -5.21 -7.48 -7.80
N VAL A 56 -5.74 -6.29 -7.58
CA VAL A 56 -4.96 -5.07 -7.42
C VAL A 56 -4.90 -4.72 -5.95
N VAL A 57 -3.67 -4.49 -5.46
CA VAL A 57 -3.40 -3.99 -4.11
C VAL A 57 -2.80 -2.60 -4.26
N GLU A 58 -3.34 -1.62 -3.55
CA GLU A 58 -2.84 -0.25 -3.55
C GLU A 58 -2.52 0.19 -2.13
N ILE A 59 -1.45 0.97 -2.00
CA ILE A 59 -1.00 1.55 -0.73
C ILE A 59 -0.75 3.04 -0.94
N PRO A 60 -1.77 3.88 -1.26
CA PRO A 60 -1.54 5.31 -1.42
C PRO A 60 -1.35 5.97 -0.05
N ASP A 61 -0.42 6.91 0.00
CA ASP A 61 -0.21 7.83 1.10
C ASP A 61 -0.42 9.29 0.65
N ASN A 62 -0.58 10.19 1.63
CA ASN A 62 -0.66 11.63 1.40
C ASN A 62 0.61 12.38 1.84
N GLY A 63 1.76 11.72 1.74
CA GLY A 63 3.07 12.28 2.04
C GLY A 63 3.56 13.22 0.94
N SER A 64 4.84 13.58 1.02
CA SER A 64 5.48 14.49 0.06
C SER A 64 5.62 13.92 -1.36
N GLY A 65 5.38 12.62 -1.54
CA GLY A 65 5.63 11.90 -2.78
C GLY A 65 7.11 11.82 -3.15
N ILE A 66 7.38 11.35 -4.38
CA ILE A 66 8.73 11.27 -4.96
C ILE A 66 8.98 12.58 -5.73
N PRO A 67 10.11 13.28 -5.51
CA PRO A 67 10.47 14.46 -6.28
C PRO A 67 10.49 14.17 -7.79
N GLN A 68 9.91 15.06 -8.60
CA GLN A 68 9.80 14.88 -10.07
C GLN A 68 11.14 14.69 -10.78
N GLU A 69 12.23 15.21 -10.20
CA GLU A 69 13.58 15.12 -10.77
C GLU A 69 14.14 13.68 -10.76
N ILE A 70 13.59 12.80 -9.92
CA ILE A 70 14.01 11.40 -9.76
C ILE A 70 12.87 10.41 -10.04
N GLN A 71 11.83 10.85 -10.74
CA GLN A 71 10.64 10.05 -11.05
C GLN A 71 10.76 9.27 -12.35
#